data_AF-A0A955R7B2-F1
#
_entry.id   AF-A0A955R7B2-F1
#
_cell.length_a   1.000
_cell.length_b   1.000
_cell.length_c   1.000
_cell.angle_alpha   90.00
_cell.angle_beta   90.00
_cell.angle_gamma   90.00
#
_symmetry.space_group_name_H-M   'P 1'
#
loop_
_entity.id
_entity.type
_entity.pdbx_description
1 polymer ?
#
loop_
_entity_poly.entity_id
_entity_poly.type
_entity_poly.pdbx_seq_one_letter_code
_entity_poly.pdbx_strand_id
1 'polypeptide(L)'
;DSDADTDTSTSGLVTGSGLAVVTTSWAGTEEIELLELVDDTTTGNVLCKVSYELTSTALRTDCTQCDFAVDLVIGNASVVSDVGGACLPGLGVDATTIGTWNGQTKAYGYIAEYFGHAEVYVEYDGTDWNTKGYADLDTVTHELSYTWEGDVVTW
;
A
#
# COMPACT_ATOMS: atom_id res chain seq x y z
N ASP A 1 32.15 6.84 34.50
CA ASP A 1 32.04 5.88 33.40
C ASP A 1 30.57 5.74 33.12
N SER A 2 30.08 6.50 32.14
CA SER A 2 28.67 6.53 31.77
C SER A 2 28.66 6.36 30.26
N ASP A 3 28.44 5.12 29.86
CA ASP A 3 28.16 4.73 28.50
C ASP A 3 26.77 5.27 28.15
N ALA A 4 26.73 6.20 27.20
CA ALA A 4 25.52 6.84 26.71
C ALA A 4 25.44 6.61 25.20
N ASP A 5 25.46 5.34 24.81
CA ASP A 5 24.88 4.93 23.53
C ASP A 5 23.36 5.05 23.65
N THR A 6 22.85 6.27 23.44
CA THR A 6 21.49 6.44 22.94
C THR A 6 21.52 6.08 21.46
N ASP A 7 21.44 4.79 21.17
CA ASP A 7 21.00 4.33 19.86
C ASP A 7 19.59 4.89 19.66
N THR A 8 19.49 6.04 18.99
CA THR A 8 18.23 6.61 18.56
C THR A 8 17.77 5.83 17.35
N SER A 9 17.22 4.64 17.59
CA SER A 9 16.49 3.89 16.58
C SER A 9 15.35 4.77 16.06
N THR A 10 15.30 4.98 14.75
CA THR A 10 14.19 5.69 14.12
C THR A 10 13.11 4.67 13.80
N SER A 11 11.86 4.99 14.11
CA SER A 11 10.73 4.14 13.75
C SER A 11 9.78 4.90 12.83
N GLY A 12 9.10 4.18 11.96
CA GLY A 12 8.07 4.73 11.10
C GLY A 12 6.96 3.74 10.81
N LEU A 13 5.76 4.28 10.57
CA LEU A 13 4.60 3.51 10.16
C LEU A 13 4.51 3.50 8.64
N VAL A 14 4.42 2.32 8.04
CA VAL A 14 4.13 2.19 6.61
C VAL A 14 2.62 2.30 6.41
N THR A 15 2.21 3.20 5.53
CA THR A 15 0.82 3.33 5.11
C THR A 15 0.75 3.25 3.59
N GLY A 16 -0.44 2.92 3.08
CA GLY A 16 -0.70 2.99 1.66
C GLY A 16 -2.06 3.56 1.35
N SER A 17 -2.15 4.22 0.21
CA SER A 17 -3.41 4.69 -0.34
C SER A 17 -3.42 4.51 -1.85
N GLY A 18 -4.59 4.28 -2.42
CA GLY A 18 -4.73 4.19 -3.86
C GLY A 18 -6.05 4.72 -4.37
N LEU A 19 -6.01 5.05 -5.65
CA LEU A 19 -7.14 5.54 -6.43
C LEU A 19 -7.15 4.81 -7.76
N ALA A 20 -8.28 4.21 -8.10
CA ALA A 20 -8.42 3.44 -9.33
C ALA A 20 -9.80 3.65 -9.96
N VAL A 21 -9.87 3.48 -11.28
CA VAL A 21 -11.15 3.29 -11.97
C VAL A 21 -11.34 1.79 -12.18
N VAL A 22 -12.44 1.25 -11.65
CA VAL A 22 -12.75 -0.18 -11.66
C VAL A 22 -14.06 -0.45 -12.41
N THR A 23 -13.92 -0.83 -13.68
CA THR A 23 -15.05 -1.24 -14.52
C THR A 23 -14.98 -2.76 -14.78
N THR A 24 -14.65 -3.16 -16.01
CA THR A 24 -14.23 -4.54 -16.33
C THR A 24 -12.73 -4.75 -16.11
N SER A 25 -12.01 -3.68 -15.79
CA SER A 25 -10.58 -3.62 -15.56
C SER A 25 -10.29 -2.62 -14.46
N TRP A 26 -9.13 -2.78 -13.83
CA TRP A 26 -8.56 -1.85 -12.86
C TRP A 26 -7.46 -1.02 -13.53
N ALA A 27 -7.52 0.30 -13.38
CA ALA A 27 -6.42 1.19 -13.74
C ALA A 27 -6.34 2.30 -12.69
N GLY A 28 -5.20 2.43 -12.02
CA GLY A 28 -5.06 3.37 -10.92
C GLY A 28 -3.62 3.61 -10.51
N THR A 29 -3.47 4.41 -9.46
CA THR A 29 -2.20 4.72 -8.82
C THR A 29 -2.28 4.31 -7.36
N GLU A 30 -1.19 3.78 -6.83
CA GLU A 30 -1.00 3.54 -5.40
C GLU A 30 0.23 4.30 -4.92
N GLU A 31 0.13 4.82 -3.71
CA GLU A 31 1.19 5.50 -3.00
C GLU A 31 1.46 4.74 -1.69
N ILE A 32 2.73 4.47 -1.39
CA ILE A 32 3.18 3.95 -0.11
C ILE A 32 3.99 5.04 0.57
N GLU A 33 3.66 5.33 1.82
CA GLU A 33 4.32 6.33 2.64
C GLU A 33 4.92 5.69 3.88
N LEU A 34 6.10 6.17 4.26
CA LEU A 34 6.72 5.89 5.55
C LEU A 34 6.59 7.14 6.40
N LEU A 35 5.73 7.10 7.41
CA LEU A 35 5.48 8.21 8.31
C LEU A 35 6.38 8.08 9.54
N GLU A 36 7.02 9.17 9.94
CA GLU A 36 7.74 9.26 11.21
C GLU A 36 6.81 8.88 12.37
N LEU A 37 7.24 8.03 13.29
CA LEU A 37 6.51 7.80 14.54
C LEU A 37 7.05 8.75 15.62
N VAL A 38 6.22 9.71 16.03
CA VAL A 38 6.55 10.67 17.09
C VAL A 38 6.36 10.02 18.47
N ASP A 39 5.33 9.18 18.58
CA ASP A 39 5.08 8.26 19.70
C ASP A 39 4.29 7.04 19.19
N ASP A 40 3.88 6.15 20.11
CA ASP A 40 3.16 4.91 19.78
C ASP A 40 1.80 5.12 19.08
N THR A 41 1.28 6.35 19.07
CA THR A 41 -0.05 6.68 18.55
C THR A 41 -0.06 7.87 17.58
N THR A 42 1.05 8.59 17.46
CA THR A 42 1.15 9.83 16.70
C THR A 42 2.15 9.69 15.57
N THR A 43 1.66 9.86 14.34
CA THR A 43 2.50 9.96 13.14
C THR A 43 2.88 11.41 12.86
N GLY A 44 4.09 11.58 12.34
CA GLY A 44 4.73 12.85 12.03
C GLY A 44 4.88 13.05 10.52
N ASN A 45 6.07 13.50 10.10
CA ASN A 45 6.31 13.83 8.70
C ASN A 45 6.39 12.57 7.81
N VAL A 46 6.07 12.72 6.52
CA VAL A 46 6.37 11.70 5.51
C VAL A 46 7.88 11.67 5.29
N LEU A 47 8.52 10.58 5.69
CA LEU A 47 9.96 10.35 5.55
C LEU A 47 10.31 9.77 4.18
N CYS A 48 9.47 8.87 3.67
CA CYS A 48 9.59 8.32 2.32
C CYS A 48 8.22 8.27 1.67
N LYS A 49 8.15 8.57 0.38
CA LYS A 49 6.95 8.34 -0.44
C LYS A 49 7.34 7.70 -1.75
N VAL A 50 6.67 6.61 -2.10
CA VAL A 50 6.78 5.97 -3.40
C VAL A 50 5.42 5.92 -4.07
N SER A 51 5.39 6.00 -5.39
CA SER A 51 4.17 5.97 -6.19
C SER A 51 4.35 5.06 -7.40
N TYR A 52 3.32 4.32 -7.75
CA TYR A 52 3.29 3.46 -8.93
C TYR A 52 1.88 3.30 -9.49
N GLU A 53 1.82 2.95 -10.77
CA GLU A 53 0.59 2.58 -11.46
C GLU A 53 0.27 1.10 -11.25
N LEU A 54 -1.02 0.80 -11.19
CA LEU A 54 -1.55 -0.56 -11.15
C LEU A 54 -2.53 -0.74 -12.30
N THR A 55 -2.30 -1.77 -13.12
CA THR A 55 -3.19 -2.13 -14.23
C THR A 55 -3.59 -3.59 -14.12
N SER A 56 -4.89 -3.89 -14.23
CA SER A 56 -5.37 -5.28 -14.22
C SER A 56 -4.94 -6.05 -15.45
N THR A 57 -4.59 -7.32 -15.22
CA THR A 57 -4.23 -8.28 -16.26
C THR A 57 -5.23 -9.42 -16.38
N ALA A 58 -5.88 -9.81 -15.28
CA ALA A 58 -6.91 -10.85 -15.26
C ALA A 58 -7.92 -10.62 -14.14
N LEU A 59 -9.14 -11.13 -14.34
CA LEU A 59 -10.13 -11.27 -13.27
C LEU A 59 -9.87 -12.58 -12.51
N ARG A 60 -10.08 -12.54 -11.20
CA ARG A 60 -10.01 -13.70 -10.31
C ARG A 60 -11.39 -14.08 -9.81
N THR A 61 -11.60 -15.38 -9.62
CA THR A 61 -12.87 -15.95 -9.16
C THR A 61 -12.71 -16.78 -7.89
N ASP A 62 -11.51 -16.82 -7.32
CA ASP A 62 -11.16 -17.60 -6.14
C ASP A 62 -11.29 -16.82 -4.83
N CYS A 63 -11.48 -15.49 -4.88
CA CYS A 63 -11.98 -14.72 -3.73
C CYS A 63 -13.50 -14.86 -3.63
N THR A 64 -13.99 -15.87 -2.90
CA THR A 64 -15.44 -16.15 -2.81
C THR A 64 -16.24 -15.08 -2.09
N GLN A 65 -15.59 -14.24 -1.27
CA GLN A 65 -16.22 -13.15 -0.54
C GLN A 65 -16.15 -11.82 -1.27
N CYS A 66 -15.33 -11.72 -2.33
CA CYS A 66 -15.17 -10.49 -3.09
C CYS A 66 -16.31 -10.29 -4.08
N ASP A 67 -16.78 -9.06 -4.20
CA ASP A 67 -17.63 -8.62 -5.30
C ASP A 67 -16.86 -8.66 -6.63
N PHE A 68 -15.57 -8.32 -6.58
CA PHE A 68 -14.63 -8.58 -7.67
C PHE A 68 -13.20 -8.75 -7.13
N ALA A 69 -12.38 -9.48 -7.90
CA ALA A 69 -10.96 -9.63 -7.64
C ALA A 69 -10.18 -9.62 -8.96
N VAL A 70 -8.95 -9.13 -8.93
CA VAL A 70 -8.09 -8.91 -10.11
C VAL A 70 -6.63 -9.20 -9.81
N ASP A 71 -5.92 -9.73 -10.81
CA ASP A 71 -4.46 -9.66 -10.86
C ASP A 71 -4.05 -8.33 -11.47
N LEU A 72 -3.09 -7.65 -10.86
CA LEU A 72 -2.56 -6.34 -11.23
C LEU A 72 -1.07 -6.45 -11.53
N VAL A 73 -0.56 -5.59 -12.40
CA VAL A 73 0.87 -5.40 -12.62
C VAL A 73 1.27 -3.98 -12.27
N ILE A 74 2.39 -3.85 -11.55
CA ILE A 74 3.00 -2.57 -11.20
C ILE A 74 3.69 -1.97 -12.44
N GLY A 75 3.42 -0.69 -12.70
CA GLY A 75 4.09 0.12 -13.72
C GLY A 75 4.53 1.47 -13.16
N ASN A 76 5.46 2.13 -13.86
CA ASN A 76 5.89 3.50 -13.58
C ASN A 76 6.27 3.79 -12.10
N ALA A 77 6.82 2.80 -11.40
CA ALA A 77 7.21 2.95 -10.00
C ALA A 77 8.32 3.99 -9.82
N SER A 78 8.14 4.88 -8.84
CA SER A 78 9.05 5.99 -8.57
C SER A 78 9.11 6.33 -7.09
N VAL A 79 10.27 6.84 -6.64
CA VAL A 79 10.41 7.50 -5.34
C VAL A 79 10.06 8.97 -5.52
N VAL A 80 9.01 9.41 -4.83
CA VAL A 80 8.50 10.79 -4.87
C VAL A 80 9.23 11.67 -3.87
N SER A 81 9.50 11.16 -2.67
CA SER A 81 10.31 11.83 -1.65
C SER A 81 11.14 10.83 -0.85
N ASP A 82 12.33 11.25 -0.44
CA ASP A 82 13.27 10.46 0.36
C ASP A 82 14.02 11.37 1.33
N VAL A 83 13.41 11.62 2.50
CA VAL A 83 13.96 12.50 3.53
C VAL A 83 15.06 11.77 4.27
N GLY A 84 16.29 12.28 4.17
CA GLY A 84 17.43 11.69 4.87
C GLY A 84 17.85 10.32 4.37
N GLY A 85 17.37 9.86 3.20
CA GLY A 85 17.63 8.52 2.70
C GLY A 85 16.80 7.43 3.38
N ALA A 86 15.67 7.77 4.01
CA ALA A 86 14.81 6.86 4.76
C ALA A 86 14.10 5.79 3.91
N CYS A 87 13.97 5.98 2.59
CA CYS A 87 13.31 4.99 1.74
C CYS A 87 14.02 3.63 1.76
N LEU A 88 15.35 3.61 1.67
CA LEU A 88 16.10 2.36 1.59
C LEU A 88 16.04 1.55 2.89
N PRO A 89 16.35 2.11 4.08
CA PRO A 89 16.25 1.37 5.33
C PRO A 89 14.81 1.10 5.76
N GLY A 90 13.85 1.97 5.41
CA GLY A 90 12.46 1.85 5.85
C GLY A 90 11.56 1.02 4.92
N LEU A 91 11.68 1.19 3.61
CA LEU A 91 10.87 0.47 2.60
C LEU A 91 11.68 -0.52 1.76
N GLY A 92 13.00 -0.62 1.96
CA GLY A 92 13.85 -1.53 1.20
C GLY A 92 14.13 -1.07 -0.23
N VAL A 93 13.81 0.18 -0.58
CA VAL A 93 13.95 0.72 -1.94
C VAL A 93 14.47 2.15 -1.95
N ASP A 94 15.11 2.54 -3.04
CA ASP A 94 15.52 3.92 -3.31
C ASP A 94 15.26 4.28 -4.77
N ALA A 95 15.59 5.51 -5.17
CA ALA A 95 15.40 5.98 -6.54
C ALA A 95 16.17 5.15 -7.59
N THR A 96 17.21 4.40 -7.19
CA THR A 96 18.01 3.57 -8.10
C THR A 96 17.46 2.15 -8.25
N THR A 97 16.73 1.67 -7.24
CA THR A 97 16.23 0.28 -7.14
C THR A 97 14.72 0.15 -7.32
N ILE A 98 13.95 1.24 -7.16
CA ILE A 98 12.47 1.22 -7.26
C ILE A 98 11.96 0.67 -8.60
N GLY A 99 12.75 0.81 -9.68
CA GLY A 99 12.42 0.25 -10.99
C GLY A 99 12.27 -1.28 -10.98
N THR A 100 12.80 -1.98 -9.98
CA THR A 100 12.64 -3.44 -9.81
C THR A 100 11.22 -3.87 -9.43
N TRP A 101 10.37 -2.93 -8.99
CA TRP A 101 8.96 -3.19 -8.73
C TRP A 101 8.14 -3.29 -10.03
N ASN A 102 8.58 -2.62 -11.09
CA ASN A 102 7.87 -2.65 -12.37
C ASN A 102 7.82 -4.08 -12.94
N GLY A 103 6.62 -4.50 -13.33
CA GLY A 103 6.35 -5.86 -13.80
C GLY A 103 6.05 -6.87 -12.69
N GLN A 104 6.19 -6.51 -11.42
CA GLN A 104 5.72 -7.35 -10.32
C GLN A 104 4.19 -7.40 -10.32
N THR A 105 3.67 -8.56 -9.91
CA THR A 105 2.23 -8.80 -9.83
C THR A 105 1.71 -8.61 -8.42
N LYS A 106 0.56 -7.99 -8.29
CA LYS A 106 -0.26 -7.96 -7.08
C LYS A 106 -1.62 -8.57 -7.37
N ALA A 107 -2.38 -8.93 -6.35
CA ALA A 107 -3.75 -9.41 -6.54
C ALA A 107 -4.69 -8.79 -5.51
N TYR A 108 -5.63 -7.99 -6.00
CA TYR A 108 -6.51 -7.15 -5.19
C TYR A 108 -7.95 -7.59 -5.34
N GLY A 109 -8.74 -7.34 -4.31
CA GLY A 109 -10.16 -7.55 -4.33
C GLY A 109 -10.89 -6.50 -3.51
N TYR A 110 -12.20 -6.50 -3.68
CA TYR A 110 -13.10 -5.57 -3.03
C TYR A 110 -14.30 -6.34 -2.50
N ILE A 111 -14.72 -5.98 -1.28
CA ILE A 111 -15.92 -6.51 -0.63
C ILE A 111 -16.75 -5.31 -0.19
N ALA A 112 -17.93 -5.13 -0.77
CA ALA A 112 -18.83 -4.01 -0.47
C ALA A 112 -19.44 -4.12 0.94
N GLU A 113 -19.67 -5.36 1.40
CA GLU A 113 -20.31 -5.62 2.69
C GLU A 113 -19.50 -6.59 3.55
N TYR A 114 -18.32 -6.16 4.01
CA TYR A 114 -17.54 -6.95 4.95
C TYR A 114 -18.25 -7.00 6.31
N PHE A 115 -18.70 -8.21 6.67
CA PHE A 115 -19.58 -8.45 7.82
C PHE A 115 -20.83 -7.54 7.88
N GLY A 116 -21.31 -7.07 6.73
CA GLY A 116 -22.50 -6.22 6.63
C GLY A 116 -22.32 -4.77 7.08
N HIS A 117 -21.08 -4.29 7.22
CA HIS A 117 -20.81 -3.00 7.88
C HIS A 117 -19.78 -2.09 7.21
N ALA A 118 -18.89 -2.59 6.36
CA ALA A 118 -17.88 -1.75 5.72
C ALA A 118 -17.45 -2.28 4.35
N GLU A 119 -17.17 -1.33 3.45
CA GLU A 119 -16.46 -1.56 2.20
C GLU A 119 -14.97 -1.73 2.50
N VAL A 120 -14.37 -2.82 2.05
CA VAL A 120 -12.96 -3.14 2.35
C VAL A 120 -12.15 -3.52 1.13
N TYR A 121 -10.89 -3.14 1.20
CA TYR A 121 -9.83 -3.57 0.30
C TYR A 121 -9.20 -4.86 0.84
N VAL A 122 -9.09 -5.86 -0.03
CA VAL A 122 -8.39 -7.13 0.26
C VAL A 122 -7.23 -7.35 -0.70
N GLU A 123 -6.18 -8.00 -0.20
CA GLU A 123 -5.00 -8.36 -0.98
C GLU A 123 -4.69 -9.85 -0.79
N TYR A 124 -4.30 -10.51 -1.86
CA TYR A 124 -3.83 -11.89 -1.84
C TYR A 124 -2.32 -11.92 -1.55
N ASP A 125 -1.91 -12.58 -0.46
CA ASP A 125 -0.51 -12.64 -0.03
C ASP A 125 0.30 -13.79 -0.67
N GLY A 126 -0.30 -14.49 -1.64
CA GLY A 126 0.26 -15.71 -2.24
C GLY A 126 -0.32 -17.00 -1.67
N THR A 127 -1.03 -16.93 -0.54
CA THR A 127 -1.71 -18.07 0.09
C THR A 127 -3.20 -17.79 0.26
N ASP A 128 -3.54 -16.65 0.88
CA ASP A 128 -4.91 -16.30 1.27
C ASP A 128 -5.26 -14.85 0.94
N TRP A 129 -6.57 -14.58 0.87
CA TRP A 129 -7.12 -13.23 0.73
C TRP A 129 -7.28 -12.59 2.10
N ASN A 130 -6.58 -11.48 2.33
CA ASN A 130 -6.56 -10.80 3.62
C ASN A 130 -7.15 -9.39 3.50
N THR A 131 -7.96 -9.00 4.47
CA THR A 131 -8.38 -7.60 4.62
C THR A 131 -7.16 -6.74 4.93
N LYS A 132 -7.01 -5.66 4.14
CA LYS A 132 -5.90 -4.72 4.28
C LYS A 132 -6.35 -3.37 4.80
N GLY A 133 -7.52 -2.92 4.42
CA GLY A 133 -8.03 -1.66 4.93
C GLY A 133 -9.38 -1.28 4.34
N TYR A 134 -9.73 -0.01 4.49
CA TYR A 134 -11.00 0.53 4.02
C TYR A 134 -10.92 0.82 2.53
N ALA A 135 -12.05 0.64 1.87
CA ALA A 135 -12.26 1.05 0.50
C ALA A 135 -13.57 1.82 0.39
N ASP A 136 -13.72 2.61 -0.66
CA ASP A 136 -14.95 3.29 -1.03
C ASP A 136 -15.08 3.26 -2.55
N LEU A 137 -16.13 2.60 -3.06
CA LEU A 137 -16.41 2.51 -4.49
C LEU A 137 -17.59 3.40 -4.88
N ASP A 138 -17.31 4.49 -5.58
CA ASP A 138 -18.35 5.25 -6.26
C ASP A 138 -18.86 4.47 -7.47
N THR A 139 -20.00 3.82 -7.31
CA THR A 139 -20.65 3.02 -8.36
C THR A 139 -21.08 3.83 -9.60
N VAL A 140 -21.13 5.16 -9.55
CA VAL A 140 -21.47 6.03 -10.68
C VAL A 140 -20.25 6.32 -11.53
N THR A 141 -19.13 6.70 -10.89
CA THR A 141 -17.88 7.05 -11.58
C THR A 141 -16.96 5.84 -11.78
N HIS A 142 -17.25 4.74 -11.10
CA HIS A 142 -16.39 3.57 -10.97
C HIS A 142 -15.05 3.88 -10.28
N GLU A 143 -14.98 4.99 -9.53
CA GLU A 143 -13.78 5.35 -8.78
C GLU A 143 -13.75 4.56 -7.46
N LEU A 144 -12.68 3.79 -7.27
CA LEU A 144 -12.37 3.11 -6.03
C LEU A 144 -11.23 3.87 -5.36
N SER A 145 -11.47 4.34 -4.14
CA SER A 145 -10.42 4.81 -3.25
C SER A 145 -10.20 3.82 -2.12
N TYR A 146 -8.97 3.68 -1.63
CA TYR A 146 -8.68 2.81 -0.50
C TYR A 146 -7.46 3.29 0.28
N THR A 147 -7.40 2.89 1.56
CA THR A 147 -6.25 3.13 2.44
C THR A 147 -5.99 1.91 3.31
N TRP A 148 -4.73 1.73 3.69
CA TRP A 148 -4.32 0.68 4.63
C TRP A 148 -3.15 1.16 5.49
N GLU A 149 -3.04 0.55 6.67
CA GLU A 149 -1.90 0.70 7.57
C GLU A 149 -1.16 -0.64 7.62
N GLY A 150 0.16 -0.57 7.49
CA GLY A 150 1.05 -1.72 7.50
C GLY A 150 1.83 -1.81 8.80
N ASP A 151 3.03 -2.36 8.69
CA ASP A 151 3.90 -2.58 9.83
C ASP A 151 4.61 -1.29 10.27
N VAL A 152 4.99 -1.29 11.54
CA VAL A 152 6.00 -0.36 12.07
C VAL A 152 7.37 -0.93 11.72
N VAL A 153 8.19 -0.11 11.07
CA VAL A 153 9.57 -0.43 10.73
C VAL A 153 10.50 0.36 11.64
N THR A 154 11.59 -0.26 12.09
CA THR A 154 12.63 0.38 12.92
C THR A 154 13.97 0.24 12.23
N TRP A 155 14.73 1.33 12.11
CA TRP A 155 16.04 1.39 11.45
C TRP A 155 16.99 2.42 12.06
#